data_AF-X1K9L2-F1
#
_entry.id   AF-X1K9L2-F1
#
_cell.length_a   1.000
_cell.length_b   1.000
_cell.length_c   1.000
_cell.angle_alpha   90.00
_cell.angle_beta   90.00
_cell.angle_gamma   90.00
#
_symmetry.space_group_name_H-M   'P 1'
#
loop_
_entity.id
_entity.type
_entity.pdbx_description
1 polymer ?
#
loop_
_entity_poly.entity_id
_entity_poly.type
_entity_poly.pdbx_seq_one_letter_code
_entity_poly.pdbx_strand_id
1 'polypeptide(L)'
;MPISNPASGWPTTFLQLSDTPGSYAGHGDKRVAVNAAPNALEFETAVTSGSYVGNDTTSRAIPHGLGVTPKLVLIHTTSRVNWFRIIDGIGKIFEMSTEAWTATVTAMDDTNFYVGKSIDFIKSANGSGITHNWVAIG
;
A
#
# COMPACT_ATOMS: atom_id res chain seq x y z
N MET A 1 40.83 9.17 -2.60
CA MET A 1 40.92 9.96 -3.86
C MET A 1 39.62 10.71 -4.03
N PRO A 2 39.61 12.01 -4.31
CA PRO A 2 38.38 12.67 -4.71
C PRO A 2 38.00 12.15 -6.09
N ILE A 3 36.79 11.64 -6.24
CA ILE A 3 36.21 11.37 -7.55
C ILE A 3 36.03 12.74 -8.24
N SER A 4 36.87 13.03 -9.23
CA SER A 4 36.64 14.12 -10.16
C SER A 4 35.30 13.88 -10.84
N ASN A 5 34.38 14.85 -10.78
CA ASN A 5 33.10 14.83 -11.48
C ASN A 5 33.31 14.36 -12.93
N PRO A 6 32.83 13.17 -13.33
CA PRO A 6 33.26 12.63 -14.59
C PRO A 6 32.49 13.28 -15.75
N ALA A 7 33.18 13.40 -16.88
CA ALA A 7 32.71 13.97 -18.13
C ALA A 7 31.34 13.44 -18.60
N SER A 8 30.71 14.20 -19.51
CA SER A 8 29.34 14.12 -20.06
C SER A 8 28.88 12.82 -20.74
N GLY A 9 29.26 11.63 -20.25
CA GLY A 9 28.93 10.33 -20.85
C GLY A 9 28.46 9.26 -19.87
N TRP A 10 28.37 9.55 -18.57
CA TRP A 10 27.82 8.61 -17.60
C TRP A 10 26.29 8.63 -17.61
N PRO A 11 25.63 7.48 -17.45
CA PRO A 11 24.21 7.44 -17.16
C PRO A 11 23.90 8.32 -15.94
N THR A 12 23.05 9.32 -16.13
CA THR A 12 22.55 10.24 -15.10
C THR A 12 21.09 9.95 -14.72
N THR A 13 20.45 9.06 -15.47
CA THR A 13 19.07 8.60 -15.26
C THR A 13 19.01 7.09 -15.43
N PHE A 14 17.96 6.46 -14.88
CA PHE A 14 17.75 5.03 -15.12
C PHE A 14 17.61 4.73 -16.62
N LEU A 15 16.89 5.56 -17.39
CA LEU A 15 16.65 5.35 -18.84
C LEU A 15 17.91 5.21 -19.71
N GLN A 16 19.07 5.65 -19.21
CA GLN A 16 20.35 5.56 -19.93
C GLN A 16 21.10 4.25 -19.64
N LEU A 17 20.64 3.44 -18.68
CA LEU A 17 21.19 2.14 -18.38
C LEU A 17 20.57 1.08 -19.30
N SER A 18 21.41 0.22 -19.89
CA SER A 18 20.99 -0.80 -20.85
C SER A 18 20.13 -1.92 -20.24
N ASP A 19 20.15 -2.06 -18.92
CA ASP A 19 19.43 -3.07 -18.15
C ASP A 19 18.19 -2.48 -17.44
N THR A 20 17.68 -1.34 -17.92
CA THR A 20 16.44 -0.72 -17.41
C THR A 20 15.42 -0.51 -18.53
N PRO A 21 14.15 -0.26 -18.20
CA PRO A 21 13.17 0.17 -19.20
C PRO A 21 13.57 1.52 -19.82
N GLY A 22 13.47 1.63 -21.15
CA GLY A 22 13.84 2.83 -21.90
C GLY A 22 12.83 3.99 -21.84
N SER A 23 11.80 3.93 -20.99
CA SER A 23 10.81 5.00 -20.80
C SER A 23 10.18 4.96 -19.42
N TYR A 24 9.77 6.14 -18.91
CA TYR A 24 8.92 6.27 -17.72
C TYR A 24 7.41 6.28 -18.04
N ALA A 25 7.03 6.30 -19.33
CA ALA A 25 5.62 6.36 -19.72
C ALA A 25 4.85 5.15 -19.18
N GLY A 26 3.81 5.41 -18.37
CA GLY A 26 3.01 4.35 -17.73
C GLY A 26 3.63 3.73 -16.48
N HIS A 27 4.72 4.29 -15.95
CA HIS A 27 5.42 3.79 -14.76
C HIS A 27 5.34 4.72 -13.54
N GLY A 28 4.39 5.66 -13.53
CA GLY A 28 4.10 6.46 -12.33
C GLY A 28 3.75 5.57 -11.13
N ASP A 29 4.17 5.98 -9.93
CA ASP A 29 3.95 5.30 -8.63
C ASP A 29 4.59 3.91 -8.49
N LYS A 30 5.38 3.48 -9.47
CA LYS A 30 6.08 2.19 -9.44
C LYS A 30 7.40 2.26 -8.68
N ARG A 31 7.86 1.09 -8.21
CA ARG A 31 9.17 0.91 -7.56
C ARG A 31 10.15 0.31 -8.54
N VAL A 32 11.44 0.60 -8.32
CA VAL A 32 12.53 -0.11 -9.00
C VAL A 32 12.74 -1.45 -8.30
N ALA A 33 12.74 -2.53 -9.06
CA ALA A 33 13.01 -3.88 -8.59
C ALA A 33 14.00 -4.59 -9.53
N VAL A 34 14.65 -5.64 -9.05
CA VAL A 34 15.37 -6.58 -9.91
C VAL A 34 14.34 -7.55 -10.50
N ASN A 35 14.42 -7.81 -11.80
CA ASN A 35 13.47 -8.69 -12.47
C ASN A 35 13.59 -10.15 -12.01
N ALA A 36 12.59 -10.97 -12.34
CA ALA A 36 12.55 -12.38 -11.96
C ALA A 36 13.69 -13.24 -12.56
N ALA A 37 14.32 -12.79 -13.65
CA ALA A 37 15.43 -13.47 -14.34
C ALA A 37 16.83 -13.02 -13.86
N PRO A 38 16.93 -12.57 -12.60
CA PRO A 38 17.85 -11.56 -12.05
C PRO A 38 18.95 -11.01 -13.01
N ASN A 39 18.57 -10.31 -14.06
CA ASN A 39 19.50 -9.80 -15.08
C ASN A 39 19.19 -8.37 -15.57
N ALA A 40 18.15 -7.74 -15.05
CA ALA A 40 17.76 -6.37 -15.35
C ALA A 40 16.97 -5.76 -14.19
N LEU A 41 16.78 -4.45 -14.24
CA LEU A 41 15.86 -3.72 -13.39
C LEU A 41 14.51 -3.55 -14.10
N GLU A 42 13.44 -3.46 -13.31
CA GLU A 42 12.10 -3.19 -13.79
C GLU A 42 11.37 -2.18 -12.89
N PHE A 43 10.34 -1.55 -13.47
CA PHE A 43 9.40 -0.73 -12.71
C PHE A 43 8.18 -1.58 -12.37
N GLU A 44 8.06 -1.99 -11.11
CA GLU A 44 7.01 -2.86 -10.59
C GLU A 44 5.95 -2.07 -9.82
N THR A 45 4.71 -2.55 -9.83
CA THR A 45 3.64 -2.06 -8.95
C THR A 45 4.07 -2.18 -7.49
N ALA A 46 3.87 -1.11 -6.70
CA ALA A 46 4.15 -1.14 -5.28
C ALA A 46 3.12 -1.98 -4.53
N VAL A 47 3.55 -3.06 -3.89
CA VAL A 47 2.70 -3.88 -3.02
C VAL A 47 3.37 -4.00 -1.66
N THR A 48 2.60 -3.81 -0.60
CA THR A 48 3.03 -4.01 0.80
C THR A 48 1.99 -4.81 1.55
N SER A 49 2.41 -5.49 2.60
CA SER A 49 1.52 -6.24 3.47
C SER A 49 1.99 -6.14 4.92
N GLY A 50 1.09 -6.44 5.84
CA GLY A 50 1.39 -6.43 7.26
C GLY A 50 0.22 -6.89 8.09
N SER A 51 0.34 -6.67 9.39
CA SER A 51 -0.74 -6.96 10.33
C SER A 51 -0.81 -5.91 11.45
N TYR A 52 -1.97 -5.82 12.08
CA TYR A 52 -2.18 -5.05 13.30
C TYR A 52 -3.23 -5.71 14.18
N VAL A 53 -3.14 -5.50 15.49
CA VAL A 53 -4.18 -5.91 16.45
C VAL A 53 -5.11 -4.73 16.64
N GLY A 54 -6.41 -4.93 16.42
CA GLY A 54 -7.44 -3.90 16.61
C GLY A 54 -7.49 -3.39 18.05
N ASN A 55 -7.97 -2.16 18.24
CA ASN A 55 -7.92 -1.46 19.54
C ASN A 55 -9.12 -0.56 19.82
N ASP A 56 -10.20 -0.68 19.05
CA ASP A 56 -11.44 0.10 19.22
C ASP A 56 -11.23 1.64 19.24
N THR A 57 -10.22 2.15 18.54
CA THR A 57 -10.06 3.58 18.32
C THR A 57 -10.68 4.03 17.00
N THR A 58 -11.17 5.27 16.95
CA THR A 58 -11.72 5.85 15.72
C THR A 58 -10.62 6.31 14.79
N SER A 59 -10.77 6.05 13.49
CA SER A 59 -9.85 6.51 12.43
C SER A 59 -8.38 6.25 12.77
N ARG A 60 -8.11 5.04 13.24
CA ARG A 60 -6.76 4.57 13.51
C ARG A 60 -5.96 4.53 12.22
N ALA A 61 -4.82 5.22 12.21
CA ALA A 61 -3.84 5.13 11.15
C ALA A 61 -3.09 3.80 11.20
N ILE A 62 -2.98 3.14 10.05
CA ILE A 62 -2.16 1.96 9.83
C ILE A 62 -1.11 2.29 8.76
N PRO A 63 0.18 2.34 9.14
CA PRO A 63 1.25 2.57 8.18
C PRO A 63 1.33 1.43 7.16
N HIS A 64 1.38 1.77 5.87
CA HIS A 64 1.53 0.77 4.80
C HIS A 64 2.91 0.80 4.14
N GLY A 65 3.60 1.94 4.18
CA GLY A 65 4.97 2.04 3.64
C GLY A 65 5.05 1.94 2.12
N LEU A 66 3.98 2.29 1.38
CA LEU A 66 3.99 2.36 -0.09
C LEU A 66 4.73 3.60 -0.60
N GLY A 67 4.69 4.72 0.15
CA GLY A 67 5.22 6.01 -0.30
C GLY A 67 4.35 6.69 -1.37
N VAL A 68 3.17 6.12 -1.64
CA VAL A 68 2.12 6.60 -2.53
C VAL A 68 0.78 6.20 -1.92
N THR A 69 -0.30 6.92 -2.25
CA THR A 69 -1.63 6.58 -1.75
C THR A 69 -2.09 5.23 -2.32
N PRO A 70 -2.52 4.26 -1.47
CA PRO A 70 -3.01 2.99 -1.97
C PRO A 70 -4.23 3.16 -2.90
N LYS A 71 -4.23 2.44 -4.03
CA LYS A 71 -5.39 2.27 -4.91
C LYS A 71 -6.37 1.23 -4.36
N LEU A 72 -5.85 0.21 -3.67
CA LEU A 72 -6.65 -0.82 -3.00
C LEU A 72 -5.96 -1.27 -1.72
N VAL A 73 -6.74 -1.41 -0.64
CA VAL A 73 -6.34 -2.14 0.57
C VAL A 73 -7.33 -3.27 0.80
N LEU A 74 -6.82 -4.48 0.96
CA LEU A 74 -7.60 -5.67 1.36
C LEU A 74 -7.20 -6.05 2.78
N ILE A 75 -8.19 -6.36 3.62
CA ILE A 75 -7.97 -6.71 5.03
C ILE A 75 -8.77 -7.97 5.34
N HIS A 76 -8.17 -8.91 6.06
CA HIS A 76 -8.87 -10.06 6.62
C HIS A 76 -8.51 -10.27 8.09
N THR A 77 -9.43 -10.85 8.86
CA THR A 77 -9.20 -11.16 10.28
C THR A 77 -8.80 -12.62 10.49
N THR A 78 -7.99 -12.90 11.51
CA THR A 78 -7.59 -14.29 11.84
C THR A 78 -8.63 -15.06 12.64
N SER A 79 -9.50 -14.37 13.38
CA SER A 79 -10.48 -14.99 14.30
C SER A 79 -11.92 -14.96 13.79
N ARG A 80 -12.15 -14.36 12.61
CA ARG A 80 -13.47 -14.26 11.96
C ARG A 80 -13.35 -14.33 10.45
N VAL A 81 -14.48 -14.54 9.78
CA VAL A 81 -14.60 -14.60 8.31
C VAL A 81 -14.81 -13.22 7.67
N ASN A 82 -14.55 -12.13 8.40
CA ASN A 82 -14.75 -10.79 7.90
C ASN A 82 -13.61 -10.40 6.96
N TRP A 83 -13.98 -9.93 5.77
CA TRP A 83 -13.09 -9.34 4.79
C TRP A 83 -13.47 -7.88 4.60
N PHE A 84 -12.48 -7.03 4.40
CA PHE A 84 -12.69 -5.60 4.20
C PHE A 84 -11.90 -5.09 3.02
N ARG A 85 -12.40 -4.00 2.42
CA ARG A 85 -11.66 -3.26 1.41
C ARG A 85 -11.79 -1.75 1.56
N ILE A 86 -10.75 -1.05 1.12
CA ILE A 86 -10.70 0.40 0.95
C ILE A 86 -10.20 0.66 -0.48
N ILE A 87 -10.85 1.55 -1.22
CA ILE A 87 -10.58 1.77 -2.65
C ILE A 87 -10.34 3.28 -2.92
N ASP A 88 -9.44 3.57 -3.86
CA ASP A 88 -9.23 4.88 -4.51
C ASP A 88 -8.99 6.05 -3.55
N GLY A 89 -8.22 5.83 -2.48
CA GLY A 89 -7.98 6.86 -1.46
C GLY A 89 -9.25 7.34 -0.74
N ILE A 90 -10.40 6.72 -0.98
CA ILE A 90 -11.67 7.12 -0.39
C ILE A 90 -11.67 6.72 1.09
N GLY A 91 -12.16 7.61 1.94
CA GLY A 91 -12.36 7.35 3.38
C GLY A 91 -13.53 6.41 3.65
N LYS A 92 -13.57 5.23 3.01
CA LYS A 92 -14.63 4.23 3.20
C LYS A 92 -14.08 2.83 3.32
N ILE A 93 -14.46 2.15 4.40
CA ILE A 93 -14.26 0.70 4.54
C ILE A 93 -15.56 0.01 4.16
N PHE A 94 -15.47 -0.96 3.26
CA PHE A 94 -16.57 -1.88 2.97
C PHE A 94 -16.27 -3.23 3.61
N GLU A 95 -17.20 -3.73 4.42
CA GLU A 95 -17.17 -5.07 4.98
C GLU A 95 -17.90 -6.04 4.05
N MET A 96 -17.20 -7.13 3.71
CA MET A 96 -17.74 -8.30 3.03
C MET A 96 -18.03 -9.37 4.09
N SER A 97 -19.26 -9.35 4.59
CA SER A 97 -19.82 -10.42 5.43
C SER A 97 -21.14 -10.92 4.81
N THR A 98 -21.95 -11.67 5.56
CA THR A 98 -23.32 -12.01 5.16
C THR A 98 -24.22 -10.78 4.99
N GLU A 99 -23.79 -9.62 5.49
CA GLU A 99 -24.43 -8.33 5.33
C GLU A 99 -23.40 -7.32 4.77
N ALA A 100 -23.80 -6.55 3.75
CA ALA A 100 -22.96 -5.49 3.20
C ALA A 100 -22.99 -4.27 4.12
N TRP A 101 -21.83 -3.89 4.67
CA TRP A 101 -21.73 -2.73 5.56
C TRP A 101 -20.64 -1.77 5.11
N THR A 102 -20.81 -0.47 5.40
CA THR A 102 -19.83 0.57 5.05
C THR A 102 -19.58 1.53 6.21
N ALA A 103 -18.32 1.76 6.55
CA ALA A 103 -17.88 2.81 7.47
C ALA A 103 -17.25 3.96 6.71
N THR A 104 -17.52 5.20 7.13
CA THR A 104 -16.69 6.36 6.76
C THR A 104 -15.52 6.52 7.73
N VAL A 105 -14.31 6.47 7.20
CA VAL A 105 -13.02 6.69 7.89
C VAL A 105 -12.29 7.87 7.24
N THR A 106 -11.14 8.27 7.77
CA THR A 106 -10.24 9.20 7.08
C THR A 106 -9.80 8.60 5.74
N ALA A 107 -9.71 9.44 4.70
CA ALA A 107 -9.14 9.07 3.41
C ALA A 107 -7.71 8.54 3.57
N MET A 108 -7.32 7.53 2.79
CA MET A 108 -5.94 7.03 2.81
C MET A 108 -5.01 8.11 2.22
N ASP A 109 -3.78 8.15 2.71
CA ASP A 109 -2.74 9.04 2.22
C ASP A 109 -1.50 8.23 1.79
N ASP A 110 -0.38 8.89 1.52
CA ASP A 110 0.87 8.24 1.08
C ASP A 110 1.59 7.44 2.19
N THR A 111 1.12 7.58 3.44
CA THR A 111 1.74 7.03 4.63
C THR A 111 0.85 5.98 5.30
N ASN A 112 -0.45 6.25 5.39
CA ASN A 112 -1.42 5.47 6.16
C ASN A 112 -2.73 5.20 5.39
N PHE A 113 -3.31 4.04 5.69
CA PHE A 113 -4.75 3.83 5.56
C PHE A 113 -5.40 3.88 6.94
N TYR A 114 -6.71 4.12 6.99
CA TYR A 114 -7.40 4.38 8.25
C TYR A 114 -8.51 3.37 8.50
N VAL A 115 -8.63 2.93 9.75
CA VAL A 115 -9.63 1.94 10.20
C VAL A 115 -10.37 2.40 11.46
N GLY A 116 -11.46 1.73 11.80
CA GLY A 116 -12.20 2.00 13.03
C GLY A 116 -13.21 3.15 12.93
N LYS A 117 -14.47 2.81 13.17
CA LYS A 117 -15.60 3.73 13.27
C LYS A 117 -16.23 3.59 14.65
N SER A 118 -16.54 4.74 15.28
CA SER A 118 -17.07 4.82 16.65
C SER A 118 -18.33 4.00 16.92
N ILE A 119 -19.12 3.68 15.89
CA ILE A 119 -20.37 2.93 16.04
C ILE A 119 -20.18 1.40 15.95
N ASP A 120 -19.13 0.94 15.27
CA ASP A 120 -18.86 -0.49 15.13
C ASP A 120 -17.42 -0.72 14.67
N PHE A 121 -16.53 -1.00 15.62
CA PHE A 121 -15.11 -1.26 15.35
C PHE A 121 -14.88 -2.61 14.66
N ILE A 122 -15.75 -3.58 14.87
CA ILE A 122 -15.62 -4.91 14.25
C ILE A 122 -15.88 -4.79 12.75
N LYS A 123 -16.98 -4.13 12.36
CA LYS A 123 -17.33 -3.95 10.95
C LYS A 123 -16.44 -2.94 10.22
N SER A 124 -15.63 -2.16 10.94
CA SER A 124 -14.68 -1.18 10.40
C SER A 124 -13.22 -1.56 10.57
N ALA A 125 -12.93 -2.87 10.67
CA ALA A 125 -11.57 -3.41 10.72
C ALA A 125 -10.70 -2.84 11.87
N ASN A 126 -11.26 -2.63 13.07
CA ASN A 126 -10.47 -2.21 14.24
C ASN A 126 -10.94 -2.85 15.55
N GLY A 127 -11.68 -3.96 15.50
CA GLY A 127 -12.20 -4.65 16.68
C GLY A 127 -11.09 -5.06 17.64
N SER A 128 -11.21 -4.68 18.92
CA SER A 128 -10.17 -4.90 19.93
C SER A 128 -9.78 -6.37 20.09
N GLY A 129 -8.48 -6.63 20.17
CA GLY A 129 -7.92 -7.98 20.34
C GLY A 129 -8.00 -8.87 19.10
N ILE A 130 -8.54 -8.37 17.97
CA ILE A 130 -8.57 -9.11 16.70
C ILE A 130 -7.34 -8.74 15.88
N THR A 131 -6.61 -9.75 15.40
CA THR A 131 -5.53 -9.53 14.42
C THR A 131 -6.12 -9.38 13.02
N HIS A 132 -5.75 -8.29 12.37
CA HIS A 132 -6.10 -7.95 11.00
C HIS A 132 -4.84 -8.03 10.16
N ASN A 133 -4.85 -8.87 9.14
CA ASN A 133 -3.80 -8.96 8.13
C ASN A 133 -4.25 -8.15 6.91
N TRP A 134 -3.33 -7.43 6.29
CA TRP A 134 -3.67 -6.56 5.18
C TRP A 134 -2.65 -6.65 4.04
N VAL A 135 -3.12 -6.29 2.85
CA VAL A 135 -2.31 -6.06 1.65
C VAL A 135 -2.75 -4.73 1.06
N ALA A 136 -1.81 -3.86 0.75
CA ALA A 136 -2.02 -2.56 0.12
C ALA A 136 -1.30 -2.50 -1.23
N ILE A 137 -1.99 -1.99 -2.24
CA ILE A 137 -1.52 -1.89 -3.63
C ILE A 137 -1.54 -0.42 -4.04
N GLY A 138 -0.38 0.08 -4.46
CA GLY A 138 -0.18 1.44 -4.97
C GLY A 138 -0.46 1.59 -6.47
#